data_AF-A0AAW8CSK6-F1
#
_entry.id   AF-A0AAW8CSK6-F1
#
_cell.length_a   1.000
_cell.length_b   1.000
_cell.length_c   1.000
_cell.angle_alpha   90.00
_cell.angle_beta   90.00
_cell.angle_gamma   90.00
#
_symmetry.space_group_name_H-M   'P 1'
#
loop_
_entity.id
_entity.type
_entity.pdbx_description
1 polymer ?
#
loop_
_entity_poly.entity_id
_entity_poly.type
_entity_poly.pdbx_seq_one_letter_code
_entity_poly.pdbx_strand_id
1 'polypeptide(L)'
;MTKQVQKMATVNYQIRLNKELKENAIKIFDDYGLSLSQGIKMILTQVVNTKEIPVNLTYCNTVNEKTKISLLTAMQELDNDNSNEIQAESIDEALKKLVEIANEE
;
A
#
# COMPACT_ATOMS: atom_id res chain seq x y z
N MET A 1 18.27 17.75 -33.62
CA MET A 1 16.97 17.28 -33.09
C MET A 1 16.84 17.75 -31.65
N THR A 2 16.14 18.85 -31.42
CA THR A 2 15.93 19.44 -30.10
C THR A 2 14.74 18.75 -29.43
N LYS A 3 15.00 17.96 -28.39
CA LYS A 3 13.99 17.34 -27.53
C LYS A 3 13.19 18.47 -26.87
N GLN A 4 11.93 18.66 -27.25
CA GLN A 4 11.00 19.49 -26.47
C GLN A 4 10.86 18.85 -25.08
N VAL A 5 11.39 19.51 -24.06
CA VAL A 5 11.08 19.17 -22.67
C VAL A 5 9.65 19.63 -22.44
N GLN A 6 8.73 18.67 -22.37
CA GLN A 6 7.32 18.93 -22.08
C GLN A 6 7.23 19.63 -20.71
N LYS A 7 6.86 20.92 -20.72
CA LYS A 7 6.69 21.72 -19.51
C LYS A 7 5.57 21.09 -18.68
N MET A 8 5.93 20.42 -17.59
CA MET A 8 4.96 19.87 -16.64
C MET A 8 4.10 21.01 -16.09
N ALA A 9 2.79 20.90 -16.24
CA ALA A 9 1.86 21.88 -15.68
C ALA A 9 2.02 21.89 -14.15
N THR A 10 2.33 23.06 -13.59
CA THR A 10 2.45 23.24 -12.14
C THR A 10 1.11 23.75 -11.62
N VAL A 11 0.60 23.12 -10.56
CA VAL A 11 -0.64 23.51 -9.89
C VAL A 11 -0.35 23.87 -8.45
N ASN A 12 -1.07 24.86 -7.92
CA ASN A 12 -0.97 25.25 -6.52
C ASN A 12 -1.93 24.42 -5.67
N TYR A 13 -1.48 23.98 -4.51
CA TYR A 13 -2.30 23.26 -3.52
C TYR A 13 -2.29 24.03 -2.19
N GLN A 14 -3.48 24.28 -1.63
CA GLN A 14 -3.65 24.99 -0.36
C GLN A 14 -4.20 24.04 0.70
N ILE A 15 -3.54 23.98 1.85
CA ILE A 15 -3.93 23.14 2.99
C ILE A 15 -4.18 24.04 4.18
N ARG A 16 -5.31 23.84 4.87
CA ARG A 16 -5.57 24.45 6.18
C ARG A 16 -4.93 23.59 7.25
N LEU A 17 -4.09 24.19 8.09
CA LEU A 17 -3.40 23.54 9.19
C LEU A 17 -3.67 24.30 10.48
N ASN A 18 -3.74 23.58 11.61
CA ASN A 18 -3.66 24.22 12.91
C ASN A 18 -2.31 24.93 13.06
N LYS A 19 -2.28 26.08 13.74
CA LYS A 19 -1.08 26.90 13.92
C LYS A 19 0.06 26.11 14.59
N GLU A 20 -0.24 25.41 15.68
CA GLU A 20 0.75 24.64 16.44
C GLU A 20 1.34 23.50 15.58
N LEU A 21 0.48 22.77 14.86
CA LEU A 21 0.92 21.72 13.94
C LEU A 21 1.87 22.28 12.87
N LYS A 22 1.54 23.43 12.28
CA LYS A 22 2.38 24.07 11.26
C LYS A 22 3.74 24.47 11.84
N GLU A 23 3.76 25.14 12.99
CA GLU A 23 5.00 25.61 13.61
C GLU A 23 5.91 24.45 14.02
N ASN A 24 5.35 23.38 14.57
CA ASN A 24 6.11 22.18 14.93
C ASN A 24 6.63 21.44 13.70
N ALA A 25 5.81 21.28 12.66
CA ALA A 25 6.24 20.63 11.42
C ALA A 25 7.36 21.41 10.72
N ILE A 26 7.29 22.74 10.68
CA ILE A 26 8.34 23.58 10.09
C ILE A 26 9.68 23.33 10.78
N LYS A 27 9.73 23.35 12.12
CA LYS A 27 10.98 23.09 12.87
C LYS A 27 11.59 21.74 12.51
N ILE A 28 10.77 20.68 12.49
CA ILE A 28 11.23 19.33 12.15
C ILE A 28 11.79 19.29 10.72
N PHE A 29 11.09 19.85 9.74
CA PHE A 29 11.59 19.87 8.36
C PHE A 29 12.85 20.74 8.21
N ASP A 30 12.92 21.88 8.91
CA ASP A 30 14.08 22.77 8.91
C ASP A 30 15.32 22.09 9.52
N ASP A 31 15.15 21.24 10.55
CA ASP A 31 16.22 20.42 11.12
C ASP A 31 16.80 19.43 10.10
N TYR A 32 15.98 18.97 9.14
CA TYR A 32 16.42 18.18 7.98
C TYR A 32 16.91 19.03 6.79
N GLY A 33 16.96 20.36 6.93
CA GLY A 33 17.33 21.28 5.85
C GLY A 33 16.29 21.40 4.73
N LEU A 34 15.02 21.08 5.02
CA LEU A 34 13.92 21.07 4.07
C LEU A 34 12.88 22.13 4.44
N SER A 35 12.36 22.85 3.45
CA SER A 35 11.14 23.63 3.67
C SER A 35 9.91 22.71 3.77
N LEU A 36 8.88 23.15 4.50
CA LEU A 36 7.61 22.43 4.61
C LEU A 36 7.04 22.03 3.23
N SER A 37 7.09 22.94 2.26
CA SER A 37 6.61 22.67 0.89
C SER A 37 7.40 21.56 0.18
N GLN A 38 8.71 21.49 0.39
CA GLN A 38 9.54 20.40 -0.15
C GLN A 38 9.19 19.07 0.53
N GLY A 39 9.00 19.09 1.86
CA GLY A 39 8.58 17.92 2.62
C GLY A 39 7.24 17.35 2.13
N ILE A 40 6.23 18.21 1.96
CA ILE A 40 4.91 17.79 1.43
C ILE A 40 5.04 17.25 0.01
N LYS A 41 5.84 17.89 -0.86
CA LYS A 41 6.10 17.37 -2.21
C LYS A 41 6.75 15.99 -2.18
N MET A 42 7.66 15.75 -1.23
CA MET A 42 8.32 14.45 -1.07
C MET A 42 7.33 13.36 -0.65
N ILE A 43 6.45 13.66 0.31
CA ILE A 43 5.38 12.74 0.74
C ILE A 43 4.46 12.39 -0.44
N LEU A 44 4.00 13.39 -1.19
CA LEU A 44 3.16 13.15 -2.38
C LEU A 44 3.89 12.32 -3.44
N THR A 45 5.19 12.57 -3.64
CA THR A 45 6.02 11.78 -4.56
C THR A 45 6.13 10.33 -4.09
N GLN A 46 6.31 10.11 -2.78
CA GLN A 46 6.34 8.77 -2.20
C GLN A 46 5.01 8.04 -2.43
N VAL A 47 3.87 8.68 -2.18
CA VAL A 47 2.54 8.10 -2.45
C VAL A 47 2.39 7.67 -3.91
N VAL A 48 2.82 8.51 -4.86
CA VAL A 48 2.75 8.18 -6.28
C VAL A 48 3.66 7.01 -6.65
N ASN A 49 4.83 6.92 -6.03
CA ASN A 49 5.83 5.88 -6.32
C ASN A 49 5.48 4.52 -5.69
N THR A 50 5.08 4.51 -4.41
CA THR A 50 4.79 3.26 -3.68
C THR A 50 3.34 2.80 -3.83
N LYS A 51 2.45 3.67 -4.31
CA LYS A 51 0.99 3.44 -4.31
C LYS A 51 0.41 3.21 -2.91
N GLU A 52 1.11 3.67 -1.89
CA GLU A 52 0.73 3.51 -0.49
C GLU A 52 0.80 4.85 0.24
N ILE A 53 0.03 5.00 1.32
CA ILE A 53 0.08 6.18 2.16
C ILE A 53 1.22 5.99 3.17
N PRO A 54 2.25 6.86 3.20
CA PRO A 54 3.45 6.70 4.04
C PRO A 54 3.20 7.14 5.48
N VAL A 55 2.07 6.76 6.06
CA VAL A 55 1.80 6.87 7.49
C VAL A 55 1.39 5.51 8.02
N ASN A 56 1.73 5.25 9.27
CA ASN A 56 1.34 4.01 9.92
C ASN A 56 -0.16 4.06 10.26
N LEU A 57 -0.99 3.41 9.44
CA LEU A 57 -2.45 3.31 9.64
C LEU A 57 -2.80 2.04 10.43
N THR A 58 -2.28 1.89 11.64
CA THR A 58 -2.52 0.70 12.50
C THR A 58 -3.92 0.63 13.11
N TYR A 59 -4.73 1.68 13.00
CA TYR A 59 -6.07 1.73 13.59
C TYR A 59 -6.99 0.60 13.08
N CYS A 60 -6.80 0.13 11.83
CA CYS A 60 -7.54 -0.99 11.23
C CYS A 60 -6.68 -2.26 11.07
N ASN A 61 -5.63 -2.45 11.89
CA ASN A 61 -4.83 -3.69 11.83
C ASN A 61 -5.53 -4.88 12.50
N THR A 62 -6.79 -4.74 12.90
CA THR A 62 -7.67 -5.89 13.15
C THR A 62 -8.02 -6.48 11.79
N VAL A 63 -7.33 -7.57 11.43
CA VAL A 63 -7.76 -8.53 10.42
C VAL A 63 -9.28 -8.64 10.52
N ASN A 64 -10.02 -8.33 9.46
CA ASN A 64 -11.49 -8.44 9.47
C ASN A 64 -11.85 -9.79 10.09
N GLU A 65 -12.78 -9.85 11.04
CA GLU A 65 -13.17 -11.09 11.71
C GLU A 65 -13.43 -12.20 10.68
N LYS A 66 -13.98 -11.84 9.51
CA LYS A 66 -14.12 -12.76 8.37
C LYS A 66 -12.79 -13.35 7.90
N THR A 67 -11.76 -12.54 7.67
CA THR A 67 -10.43 -13.00 7.25
C THR A 67 -9.75 -13.84 8.32
N LYS A 68 -9.96 -13.51 9.61
CA LYS A 68 -9.44 -14.32 10.73
C LYS A 68 -10.13 -15.68 10.79
N ILE A 69 -11.45 -15.72 10.61
CA ILE A 69 -12.25 -16.95 10.57
C ILE A 69 -11.82 -17.80 9.36
N SER A 70 -11.73 -17.22 8.17
CA SER A 70 -11.26 -17.94 6.97
C SER A 70 -9.86 -18.52 7.14
N LEU A 71 -8.94 -17.77 7.76
CA LEU A 71 -7.59 -18.26 8.05
C LEU A 71 -7.60 -19.40 9.07
N LEU A 72 -8.41 -19.29 10.13
CA LEU A 72 -8.53 -20.31 11.17
C LEU A 72 -9.16 -21.60 10.59
N THR A 73 -10.17 -21.48 9.75
CA THR A 73 -10.80 -22.60 9.05
C THR A 73 -9.80 -23.28 8.12
N ALA A 74 -9.06 -22.52 7.31
CA ALA A 74 -8.02 -23.08 6.44
C ALA A 74 -6.92 -23.81 7.24
N MET A 75 -6.51 -23.27 8.39
CA MET A 75 -5.57 -23.95 9.31
C MET A 75 -6.14 -25.25 9.87
N GLN A 76 -7.42 -25.26 10.28
CA GLN A 76 -8.10 -26.46 10.75
C GLN A 76 -8.31 -27.52 9.66
N GLU A 77 -8.53 -27.11 8.40
CA GLU A 77 -8.67 -28.02 7.26
C GLU A 77 -7.35 -28.72 6.92
N LEU A 78 -6.22 -28.02 7.07
CA LEU A 78 -4.87 -28.59 6.96
C LEU A 78 -4.58 -29.59 8.08
N ASP A 79 -4.92 -29.27 9.33
CA ASP A 79 -4.68 -30.16 10.48
C ASP A 79 -5.54 -31.43 10.44
N ASN A 80 -6.72 -31.37 9.81
CA ASN A 80 -7.65 -32.51 9.71
C ASN A 80 -7.43 -33.40 8.47
N ASP A 81 -6.33 -33.23 7.73
CA ASP A 81 -5.97 -34.00 6.52
C ASP A 81 -7.09 -34.01 5.46
N ASN A 82 -7.94 -32.97 5.49
CA ASN A 82 -9.06 -32.76 4.55
C ASN A 82 -8.75 -31.58 3.61
N SER A 83 -7.47 -31.23 3.50
CA SER A 83 -6.97 -30.21 2.61
C SER A 83 -6.99 -30.72 1.18
N ASN A 84 -7.61 -29.95 0.28
CA ASN A 84 -7.43 -30.11 -1.15
C ASN A 84 -5.99 -29.69 -1.51
N GLU A 85 -5.02 -30.58 -1.25
CA GLU A 85 -3.63 -30.35 -1.64
C GLU A 85 -3.53 -30.29 -3.17
N ILE A 86 -3.31 -29.09 -3.69
CA ILE A 86 -2.99 -28.90 -5.09
C ILE A 86 -1.51 -29.21 -5.27
N GLN A 87 -1.20 -30.48 -5.55
CA GLN A 87 0.13 -30.86 -6.01
C GLN A 87 0.34 -30.30 -7.43
N ALA A 88 1.39 -29.51 -7.60
CA ALA A 88 1.78 -28.96 -8.89
C ALA A 88 3.30 -29.07 -9.03
N GLU A 89 3.76 -29.55 -10.18
CA GLU A 89 5.20 -29.76 -10.44
C GLU A 89 5.88 -28.46 -10.93
N SER A 90 5.08 -27.44 -11.27
CA SER A 90 5.52 -26.14 -11.76
C SER A 90 4.60 -25.01 -11.32
N ILE A 91 5.14 -23.80 -11.21
CA ILE A 91 4.40 -22.57 -10.87
C ILE A 91 3.27 -22.31 -11.88
N ASP A 92 3.51 -22.58 -13.16
CA ASP A 92 2.50 -22.39 -14.22
C ASP A 92 1.31 -23.37 -14.07
N GLU A 93 1.60 -24.59 -13.64
CA GLU A 93 0.58 -25.61 -13.40
C GLU A 93 -0.25 -25.28 -12.14
N ALA A 94 0.42 -24.77 -11.10
CA ALA A 94 -0.25 -24.31 -9.88
C ALA A 94 -1.21 -23.15 -10.18
N LEU A 95 -0.76 -22.15 -10.97
CA LEU A 95 -1.59 -21.02 -11.37
C LEU A 95 -2.79 -21.47 -12.21
N LYS A 96 -2.59 -22.43 -13.11
CA LYS A 96 -3.67 -22.96 -13.94
C LYS A 96 -4.73 -23.69 -13.10
N LYS A 97 -4.31 -24.56 -12.18
CA LYS A 97 -5.22 -25.28 -11.27
C LYS A 97 -5.99 -24.34 -10.35
N LEU A 98 -5.36 -23.29 -9.84
CA LEU A 98 -6.04 -22.26 -9.04
C LEU A 98 -7.09 -21.49 -9.84
N VAL A 99 -6.81 -21.17 -11.11
CA VAL A 99 -7.77 -20.51 -11.99
C VAL A 99 -8.93 -21.43 -12.36
N GLU A 100 -8.69 -22.73 -12.57
CA GLU A 100 -9.75 -23.71 -12.84
C GLU A 100 -10.70 -23.82 -11.64
N ILE A 101 -10.18 -23.95 -10.41
CA ILE A 101 -10.99 -24.00 -9.18
C ILE A 101 -11.81 -22.72 -8.99
N ALA A 102 -11.24 -21.55 -9.27
CA ALA A 102 -11.93 -20.28 -9.13
C ALA A 102 -13.06 -20.05 -10.16
N ASN A 103 -13.10 -20.82 -11.25
CA ASN A 103 -14.12 -20.74 -12.29
C ASN A 103 -15.17 -21.88 -12.19
N GLU A 104 -15.00 -22.82 -11.27
CA GLU A 104 -15.94 -23.92 -11.00
C GLU A 104 -16.92 -23.64 -9.84
N GLU A 105 -16.83 -22.47 -9.20
CA GLU A 105 -17.86 -21.87 -8.32
C GLU A 105 -18.73 -20.83 -9.06
#